data_AF-A0A371IPW1-F1
#
_entry.id   AF-A0A371IPW1-F1
#
_cell.length_a   1.000
_cell.length_b   1.000
_cell.length_c   1.000
_cell.angle_alpha   90.00
_cell.angle_beta   90.00
_cell.angle_gamma   90.00
#
_symmetry.space_group_name_H-M   'P 1'
#
loop_
_entity.id
_entity.type
_entity.pdbx_description
1 polymer ?
#
loop_
_entity_poly.entity_id
_entity_poly.type
_entity_poly.pdbx_seq_one_letter_code
_entity_poly.pdbx_strand_id
1 'polypeptide(L)'
;MKIVEEYVKGLKKAYYDNEGKESWDYFERVMYGASNEDINKLKEEYPNVPDSLVKLLKYVDGTYWREYEGEKIVFYLLGSDVEEYPYYLLSANQILETKNEAVDFY
;
A
#
# COMPACT_ATOMS: atom_id res chain seq x y z
N MET A 1 7.47 -10.86 14.24
CA MET A 1 8.17 -10.31 13.06
C MET A 1 7.81 -8.84 12.91
N LYS A 2 8.83 -7.95 12.97
CA LYS A 2 8.72 -6.49 12.86
C LYS A 2 8.97 -5.96 11.44
N ILE A 3 8.95 -6.84 10.43
CA ILE A 3 9.41 -6.52 9.07
C ILE A 3 8.71 -5.30 8.46
N VAL A 4 7.40 -5.13 8.68
CA VAL A 4 6.65 -3.97 8.17
C VAL A 4 7.08 -2.68 8.88
N GLU A 5 7.27 -2.72 10.20
CA GLU A 5 7.73 -1.56 10.98
C GLU A 5 9.14 -1.15 10.55
N GLU A 6 10.04 -2.11 10.39
CA GLU A 6 11.42 -1.91 9.93
C GLU A 6 11.45 -1.36 8.49
N TYR A 7 10.60 -1.92 7.62
CA TYR A 7 10.43 -1.47 6.25
C TYR A 7 9.97 -0.02 6.17
N VAL A 8 8.85 0.32 6.82
CA VAL A 8 8.28 1.67 6.83
C VAL A 8 9.28 2.67 7.43
N LYS A 9 9.96 2.30 8.51
CA LYS A 9 11.00 3.14 9.11
C LYS A 9 12.17 3.40 8.17
N GLY A 10 12.63 2.37 7.46
CA GLY A 10 13.68 2.49 6.45
C GLY A 10 13.24 3.37 5.28
N LEU A 11 12.01 3.18 4.79
CA LEU A 11 11.44 3.96 3.70
C LEU A 11 11.28 5.44 4.08
N LYS A 12 10.75 5.73 5.28
CA LYS A 12 10.68 7.10 5.83
C LYS A 12 12.05 7.76 5.83
N LYS A 13 13.07 7.05 6.30
CA LYS A 13 14.45 7.54 6.31
C LYS A 13 14.94 7.84 4.88
N ALA A 14 14.70 6.95 3.93
CA ALA A 14 15.08 7.14 2.55
C ALA A 14 14.41 8.39 1.93
N TYR A 15 13.13 8.62 2.19
CA TYR A 15 12.45 9.85 1.79
C TYR A 15 13.10 11.09 2.40
N TYR A 16 13.38 11.06 3.71
CA TYR A 16 14.00 12.19 4.40
C TYR A 16 15.42 12.50 3.88
N ASP A 17 16.21 11.47 3.59
CA ASP A 17 17.58 11.61 3.07
C ASP A 17 17.60 12.11 1.61
N ASN A 18 16.50 11.98 0.88
CA ASN A 18 16.39 12.34 -0.55
C ASN A 18 15.34 13.44 -0.78
N GLU A 19 15.32 14.46 0.08
CA GLU A 19 14.48 15.68 -0.07
C GLU A 19 12.96 15.45 -0.05
N GLY A 20 12.49 14.24 0.24
CA GLY A 20 11.08 13.85 0.25
C GLY A 20 10.37 13.99 1.61
N LYS A 21 10.94 14.73 2.56
CA LYS A 21 10.39 14.86 3.93
C LYS A 21 8.97 15.42 3.93
N GLU A 22 8.72 16.50 3.19
CA GLU A 22 7.40 17.14 3.15
C GLU A 22 6.34 16.20 2.58
N SER A 23 6.66 15.49 1.50
CA SER A 23 5.76 14.50 0.89
C SER A 23 5.45 13.34 1.84
N TRP A 24 6.46 12.82 2.55
CA TRP A 24 6.23 11.75 3.54
C TRP A 24 5.37 12.25 4.71
N ASP A 25 5.69 13.41 5.28
CA ASP A 25 4.94 13.97 6.42
C ASP A 25 3.48 14.23 6.06
N TYR A 26 3.24 14.71 4.83
CA TYR A 26 1.89 14.88 4.31
C TYR A 26 1.16 13.54 4.18
N PHE A 27 1.78 12.57 3.51
CA PHE A 27 1.22 11.23 3.29
C PHE A 27 0.87 10.55 4.62
N GLU A 28 1.81 10.55 5.58
CA GLU A 28 1.61 9.94 6.90
C GLU A 28 0.48 10.61 7.70
N ARG A 29 0.19 11.89 7.44
CA ARG A 29 -0.90 12.63 8.10
C ARG A 29 -2.28 12.24 7.59
N VAL A 30 -2.43 12.00 6.28
CA VAL A 30 -3.74 11.78 5.65
C VAL A 30 -4.10 10.30 5.48
N MET A 31 -3.09 9.44 5.45
CA MET A 31 -3.28 8.01 5.22
C MET A 31 -3.96 7.31 6.39
N TYR A 32 -4.73 6.27 6.08
CA TYR A 32 -5.27 5.32 7.05
C TYR A 32 -5.19 3.89 6.51
N GLY A 33 -5.14 2.93 7.43
CA GLY A 33 -5.12 1.51 7.13
C GLY A 33 -6.49 0.95 6.75
N ALA A 34 -6.46 -0.22 6.12
CA ALA A 34 -7.66 -0.92 5.66
C ALA A 34 -8.57 -1.27 6.85
N SER A 35 -9.88 -1.22 6.60
CA SER A 35 -10.87 -1.56 7.62
C SER A 35 -10.77 -3.06 7.98
N ASN A 36 -11.19 -3.44 9.20
CA ASN A 36 -11.23 -4.86 9.55
C ASN A 36 -12.20 -5.65 8.66
N GLU A 37 -13.25 -5.00 8.14
CA GLU A 37 -14.17 -5.62 7.19
C GLU A 37 -13.46 -5.99 5.88
N ASP A 38 -12.73 -5.05 5.29
CA ASP A 38 -12.00 -5.29 4.04
C ASP A 38 -10.88 -6.31 4.23
N ILE A 39 -10.18 -6.29 5.37
CA ILE A 39 -9.19 -7.31 5.71
C ILE A 39 -9.82 -8.70 5.86
N ASN A 40 -11.02 -8.81 6.43
CA ASN A 40 -11.70 -10.09 6.55
C ASN A 40 -12.11 -10.62 5.17
N LYS A 41 -12.70 -9.79 4.31
CA LYS A 41 -13.01 -10.14 2.92
C LYS A 41 -11.76 -10.61 2.16
N LEU A 42 -10.64 -9.89 2.32
CA LEU A 42 -9.36 -10.26 1.71
C LEU A 42 -8.88 -11.64 2.16
N LYS A 43 -9.00 -11.96 3.45
CA LYS A 43 -8.61 -13.27 4.00
C LYS A 43 -9.55 -14.40 3.59
N GLU A 44 -10.83 -14.13 3.41
CA GLU A 44 -11.79 -15.10 2.89
C GLU A 44 -11.48 -15.47 1.43
N GLU A 45 -11.20 -14.46 0.60
CA GLU A 45 -10.83 -14.67 -0.81
C GLU A 45 -9.44 -15.29 -0.95
N TYR A 46 -8.48 -14.86 -0.13
CA TYR A 46 -7.10 -15.35 -0.14
C TYR A 46 -6.70 -15.94 1.22
N PRO A 47 -7.09 -17.20 1.53
CA PRO A 47 -6.80 -17.83 2.82
C PRO A 47 -5.32 -17.91 3.18
N ASN A 48 -4.43 -17.87 2.18
CA ASN A 48 -2.98 -17.93 2.34
C ASN A 48 -2.31 -16.55 2.25
N VAL A 49 -3.07 -15.45 2.35
CA VAL A 49 -2.50 -14.09 2.28
C VAL A 49 -1.40 -13.91 3.33
N PRO A 50 -0.21 -13.42 2.95
CA PRO A 50 0.88 -13.24 3.90
C PRO A 50 0.52 -12.25 5.01
N ASP A 51 0.84 -12.60 6.26
CA ASP A 51 0.64 -11.71 7.42
C ASP A 51 1.35 -10.35 7.27
N SER A 52 2.47 -10.31 6.56
CA SER A 52 3.19 -9.06 6.25
C SER A 52 2.37 -8.14 5.36
N LEU A 53 1.69 -8.67 4.35
CA LEU A 53 0.80 -7.88 3.49
C LEU A 53 -0.40 -7.37 4.28
N VAL A 54 -1.04 -8.21 5.09
CA VAL A 54 -2.15 -7.79 5.96
C VAL A 54 -1.72 -6.67 6.92
N LYS A 55 -0.54 -6.77 7.53
CA LYS A 55 0.01 -5.72 8.40
C LYS A 55 0.30 -4.43 7.64
N LEU A 56 0.83 -4.52 6.42
CA LEU A 56 1.08 -3.35 5.58
C LEU A 56 -0.23 -2.66 5.19
N LEU A 57 -1.25 -3.42 4.80
CA LEU A 57 -2.58 -2.87 4.48
C LEU A 57 -3.25 -2.22 5.71
N LYS A 58 -3.03 -2.78 6.91
CA LYS A 58 -3.47 -2.16 8.17
C LYS A 58 -2.69 -0.90 8.55
N TYR A 59 -1.50 -0.70 8.00
CA TYR A 59 -0.76 0.55 8.12
C TYR A 59 -1.27 1.57 7.10
N VAL A 60 -1.42 1.18 5.84
CA VAL A 60 -1.96 2.03 4.77
C VAL A 60 -2.75 1.24 3.73
N ASP A 61 -3.98 1.64 3.48
CA ASP A 61 -4.91 1.00 2.54
C ASP A 61 -4.69 1.39 1.06
N GLY A 62 -3.47 1.17 0.57
CA GLY A 62 -3.10 1.43 -0.81
C GLY A 62 -2.59 2.83 -1.10
N THR A 63 -1.89 2.97 -2.21
CA THR A 63 -1.23 4.20 -2.66
C THR A 63 -1.37 4.43 -4.16
N TYR A 64 -2.24 3.68 -4.84
CA TYR A 64 -2.54 3.85 -6.27
C TYR A 64 -3.91 4.52 -6.46
N TRP A 65 -3.90 5.84 -6.68
CA TRP A 65 -5.10 6.66 -6.81
C TRP A 65 -6.09 6.51 -5.65
N ARG A 66 -5.56 6.21 -4.46
CA ARG A 66 -6.37 5.95 -3.27
C ARG A 66 -6.90 7.26 -2.71
N GLU A 67 -8.20 7.35 -2.50
CA GLU A 67 -8.80 8.52 -1.89
C GLU A 67 -8.62 8.52 -0.36
N TYR A 68 -7.95 9.54 0.16
CA TYR A 68 -7.77 9.87 1.57
C TYR A 68 -8.28 11.29 1.81
N GLU A 69 -9.20 11.46 2.75
CA GLU A 69 -9.78 12.78 3.10
C GLU A 69 -10.31 13.61 1.89
N GLY A 70 -10.81 12.93 0.85
CA GLY A 70 -11.32 13.57 -0.38
C GLY A 70 -10.24 13.87 -1.43
N GLU A 71 -8.99 13.45 -1.21
CA GLU A 71 -7.89 13.61 -2.14
C GLU A 71 -7.36 12.28 -2.66
N LYS A 72 -7.04 12.21 -3.95
CA LYS A 72 -6.41 11.03 -4.54
C LYS A 72 -4.90 11.07 -4.32
N ILE A 73 -4.40 10.09 -3.58
CA ILE A 73 -2.99 9.91 -3.31
C ILE A 73 -2.39 8.88 -4.27
N VAL A 74 -1.25 9.27 -4.84
CA VAL A 74 -0.34 8.41 -5.61
C VAL A 74 1.02 8.50 -4.91
N PHE A 75 1.47 7.41 -4.28
CA PHE A 75 2.66 7.45 -3.42
C PHE A 75 3.52 6.18 -3.56
N TYR A 76 4.84 6.36 -3.71
CA TYR A 76 5.78 5.24 -3.89
C TYR A 76 6.05 4.54 -2.57
N LEU A 77 5.25 3.53 -2.30
CA LEU A 77 5.40 2.72 -1.10
C LEU A 77 6.21 1.45 -1.34
N LEU A 78 6.30 0.96 -2.58
CA LEU A 78 7.05 -0.25 -2.94
C LEU A 78 8.18 0.13 -3.91
N GLY A 79 9.36 -0.42 -3.68
CA GLY A 79 10.47 -0.27 -4.62
C GLY A 79 10.18 -1.01 -5.92
N SER A 80 10.44 -0.37 -7.05
CA SER A 80 10.43 -1.03 -8.36
C SER A 80 11.84 -1.44 -8.76
N ASP A 81 11.95 -2.64 -9.32
CA ASP A 81 13.14 -3.13 -10.00
C ASP A 81 13.16 -2.77 -11.49
N VAL A 82 12.09 -2.14 -12.00
CA VAL A 82 11.95 -1.72 -13.40
C VAL A 82 12.09 -0.20 -13.48
N GLU A 83 13.09 0.24 -14.25
CA GLU A 83 13.33 1.66 -14.54
C GLU A 83 12.07 2.30 -15.14
N GLU A 84 11.70 3.49 -14.67
CA GLU A 84 10.50 4.27 -15.08
C GLU A 84 9.11 3.71 -14.71
N TYR A 85 9.02 2.51 -14.11
CA TYR A 85 7.73 1.90 -13.73
C TYR A 85 7.61 1.71 -12.22
N PRO A 86 7.19 2.73 -11.45
CA PRO A 86 7.07 2.62 -10.01
C PRO A 86 5.97 1.64 -9.61
N TYR A 87 6.19 0.88 -8.54
CA TYR A 87 5.19 -0.01 -7.96
C TYR A 87 4.43 0.69 -6.83
N TYR A 88 3.11 0.61 -6.91
CA TYR A 88 2.20 1.13 -5.90
C TYR A 88 1.58 -0.02 -5.10
N LEU A 89 1.16 0.26 -3.87
CA LEU A 89 0.33 -0.68 -3.13
C LEU A 89 -1.12 -0.50 -3.57
N LEU A 90 -1.79 -1.58 -3.96
CA LEU A 90 -3.24 -1.54 -4.13
C LEU A 90 -3.94 -1.56 -2.76
N SER A 91 -5.09 -0.90 -2.65
CA SER A 91 -5.96 -1.02 -1.48
C SER A 91 -6.50 -2.44 -1.36
N ALA A 92 -6.99 -2.82 -0.17
CA ALA A 92 -7.60 -4.14 0.03
C ALA A 92 -8.76 -4.39 -0.97
N ASN A 93 -9.58 -3.37 -1.22
CA ASN A 93 -10.67 -3.45 -2.18
C ASN A 93 -10.18 -3.51 -3.63
N GLN A 94 -9.16 -2.72 -4.00
CA GLN A 94 -8.58 -2.82 -5.34
C GLN A 94 -8.04 -4.24 -5.61
N ILE A 95 -7.36 -4.87 -4.63
CA ILE A 95 -6.88 -6.26 -4.77
C ILE A 95 -8.02 -7.26 -5.01
N LEU A 96 -9.16 -7.05 -4.36
CA LEU A 96 -10.34 -7.91 -4.51
C LEU A 96 -11.05 -7.68 -5.85
N GLU A 97 -11.16 -6.42 -6.29
CA GLU A 97 -11.79 -6.02 -7.54
C GLU A 97 -11.00 -6.49 -8.75
N THR A 98 -9.67 -6.38 -8.70
CA THR A 98 -8.80 -6.69 -9.84
C THR A 98 -8.33 -8.15 -9.90
N LYS A 99 -8.85 -9.01 -9.01
CA LYS A 99 -8.39 -10.41 -8.85
C LYS A 99 -8.37 -11.24 -10.13
N ASN A 100 -9.28 -10.94 -11.07
CA ASN A 100 -9.41 -11.66 -12.33
C ASN A 100 -8.90 -10.86 -13.53
N GLU A 101 -8.46 -9.60 -13.37
CA GLU A 101 -8.10 -8.75 -14.52
C GLU A 101 -7.04 -9.41 -15.41
N ALA A 102 -6.01 -10.02 -14.81
CA ALA A 102 -4.98 -10.71 -15.59
C ALA A 102 -5.50 -11.91 -16.40
N VAL A 103 -6.57 -12.57 -15.95
CA VAL A 103 -7.21 -13.71 -16.64
C VAL A 103 -8.28 -13.24 -17.62
N ASP A 104 -8.95 -12.13 -17.32
CA ASP A 104 -10.02 -11.59 -18.15
C ASP A 104 -9.46 -10.91 -19.42
N PHE A 105 -8.22 -10.41 -19.37
CA PHE A 105 -7.57 -9.71 -20.48
C PHE A 105 -6.59 -10.56 -21.31
N TYR A 106 -6.22 -11.76 -20.87
CA TYR A 106 -5.26 -12.66 -21.56
C TYR A 106 -5.81 -14.08 -21.72
#